data_AF-A0A9E1RA26-F1
#
_entry.id   AF-A0A9E1RA26-F1
#
_cell.length_a   1.000
_cell.length_b   1.000
_cell.length_c   1.000
_cell.angle_alpha   90.00
_cell.angle_beta   90.00
_cell.angle_gamma   90.00
#
_symmetry.space_group_name_H-M   'P 1'
#
loop_
_entity.id
_entity.type
_entity.pdbx_description
1 polymer ?
#
loop_
_entity_poly.entity_id
_entity_poly.type
_entity_poly.pdbx_seq_one_letter_code
_entity_poly.pdbx_strand_id
1 'polypeptide(L)'
;VFLNETRMPAAKALRIVGLTPLVLEAKEGLALLNGTQISTALAIDGLFSAEQNLASAIVIGSITVDATLGSYVPFDQRIHEVRRQSGQSRVASLYRTLLNDSQLNQSHANCDRVQDPYSLRCQPQVLGACLDQLDHGAKILLREANAVSDNPLICPETGEVLSGGNFHAEPVAMVADNIALAISETGSLSERRIAMLIDSSISELPPFLTTKAGLESGFMVAHVTAAALASENKSLSHPASVDSLPTSANQEDHVSMATFAARRLRAMNENTQNILAIEYLAASQGISLRRPLTSSSCVETAVKRLRQQIPEYQEDRVFYPDIDTASSLISHGQLATLLPTQPLDTAVDAS
;
A
#
# COMPACT_ATOMS: atom_id res chain seq x y z
N VAL A 1 -15.21 -5.13 -25.78
CA VAL A 1 -14.84 -6.09 -24.71
C VAL A 1 -13.41 -6.56 -24.92
N PHE A 2 -12.80 -7.16 -23.90
CA PHE A 2 -11.50 -7.82 -24.02
C PHE A 2 -11.71 -9.34 -23.99
N LEU A 3 -11.06 -10.08 -24.89
CA LEU A 3 -10.99 -11.54 -24.88
C LEU A 3 -9.56 -11.93 -25.19
N ASN A 4 -8.91 -12.69 -24.30
CA ASN A 4 -7.47 -12.99 -24.36
C ASN A 4 -6.64 -11.72 -24.61
N GLU A 5 -6.84 -10.70 -23.76
CA GLU A 5 -6.16 -9.39 -23.79
C GLU A 5 -6.40 -8.55 -25.06
N THR A 6 -7.14 -9.06 -26.05
CA THR A 6 -7.41 -8.36 -27.30
C THR A 6 -8.74 -7.62 -27.23
N ARG A 7 -8.73 -6.32 -27.49
CA ARG A 7 -9.96 -5.52 -27.60
C ARG A 7 -10.70 -5.87 -28.89
N MET A 8 -11.97 -6.26 -28.78
CA MET A 8 -12.81 -6.59 -29.93
C MET A 8 -14.30 -6.27 -29.73
N PRO A 9 -15.11 -6.25 -30.81
CA PRO A 9 -16.56 -6.09 -30.72
C PRO A 9 -17.22 -7.21 -29.90
N ALA A 10 -18.20 -6.87 -29.06
CA ALA A 10 -18.88 -7.83 -28.17
C ALA A 10 -19.51 -9.01 -28.94
N ALA A 11 -20.18 -8.75 -30.07
CA ALA A 11 -20.77 -9.78 -30.92
C ALA A 11 -19.75 -10.76 -31.51
N LYS A 12 -18.49 -10.34 -31.68
CA LYS A 12 -17.40 -11.24 -32.10
C LYS A 12 -16.96 -12.11 -30.91
N ALA A 13 -16.75 -11.50 -29.75
CA ALA A 13 -16.34 -12.21 -28.55
C ALA A 13 -17.37 -13.27 -28.13
N LEU A 14 -18.66 -12.93 -28.09
CA LEU A 14 -19.75 -13.87 -27.76
C LEU A 14 -19.74 -15.09 -28.69
N ARG A 15 -19.62 -14.89 -30.01
CA ARG A 15 -19.52 -15.99 -30.97
C ARG A 15 -18.29 -16.87 -30.74
N ILE A 16 -17.14 -16.30 -30.38
CA ILE A 16 -15.92 -17.06 -30.08
C ILE A 16 -16.13 -17.98 -28.86
N VAL A 17 -16.86 -17.52 -27.84
CA VAL A 17 -17.14 -18.31 -26.62
C VAL A 17 -18.43 -19.12 -26.67
N GLY A 18 -19.09 -19.21 -27.84
CA GLY A 18 -20.31 -20.01 -28.02
C GLY A 18 -21.58 -19.40 -27.41
N LEU A 19 -21.62 -18.09 -27.16
CA LEU A 19 -22.77 -17.38 -26.58
C LEU A 19 -23.49 -16.51 -27.62
N THR A 20 -24.77 -16.25 -27.37
CA THR A 20 -25.61 -15.32 -28.15
C THR A 20 -25.98 -14.08 -27.34
N PRO A 21 -26.19 -12.91 -27.97
CA PRO A 21 -26.70 -11.73 -27.27
C PRO A 21 -28.04 -11.99 -26.58
N LEU A 22 -28.22 -11.45 -25.38
CA LEU A 22 -29.47 -11.51 -24.63
C LEU A 22 -30.42 -10.39 -25.07
N VAL A 23 -31.72 -10.64 -24.97
CA VAL A 23 -32.77 -9.63 -25.09
C VAL A 23 -33.27 -9.32 -23.69
N LEU A 24 -33.13 -8.07 -23.26
CA LEU A 24 -33.49 -7.67 -21.90
C LEU A 24 -35.01 -7.57 -21.73
N GLU A 25 -35.50 -8.04 -20.60
CA GLU A 25 -36.89 -7.94 -20.18
C GLU A 25 -37.12 -6.75 -19.22
N ALA A 26 -38.33 -6.66 -18.66
CA ALA A 26 -38.70 -5.62 -17.73
C ALA A 26 -37.74 -5.60 -16.51
N LYS A 27 -37.36 -4.40 -16.07
CA LYS A 27 -36.40 -4.12 -14.97
C LYS A 27 -34.95 -4.53 -15.24
N GLU A 28 -34.65 -5.51 -16.10
CA GLU A 28 -33.29 -6.02 -16.28
C GLU A 28 -32.27 -4.95 -16.70
N GLY A 29 -32.67 -4.00 -17.55
CA GLY A 29 -31.81 -2.88 -17.92
C GLY A 29 -31.41 -1.99 -16.73
N LEU A 30 -32.35 -1.72 -15.82
CA LEU A 30 -32.07 -0.95 -14.62
C LEU A 30 -31.27 -1.76 -13.61
N ALA A 31 -31.60 -3.04 -13.42
CA ALA A 31 -30.88 -3.94 -12.53
C ALA A 31 -29.41 -4.13 -12.94
N LEU A 32 -29.09 -4.06 -14.23
CA LEU A 32 -27.71 -4.14 -14.74
C LEU A 32 -26.91 -2.83 -14.58
N LEU A 33 -27.58 -1.68 -14.55
CA LEU A 33 -26.94 -0.36 -14.54
C LEU A 33 -26.91 0.29 -13.15
N ASN A 34 -27.93 0.05 -12.33
CA ASN A 34 -28.10 0.65 -11.03
C ASN A 34 -27.43 -0.20 -9.96
N GLY A 35 -26.46 0.38 -9.27
CA GLY A 35 -25.71 -0.28 -8.22
C GLY A 35 -24.33 0.33 -8.02
N THR A 36 -23.60 -0.23 -7.06
CA THR A 36 -22.32 0.32 -6.59
C THR A 36 -21.10 -0.45 -7.09
N GLN A 37 -21.29 -1.45 -7.96
CA GLN A 37 -20.30 -2.50 -8.25
C GLN A 37 -18.98 -1.96 -8.81
N ILE A 38 -19.01 -0.96 -9.70
CA ILE A 38 -17.77 -0.36 -10.25
C ILE A 38 -16.97 0.38 -9.17
N SER A 39 -17.65 1.19 -8.36
CA SER A 39 -16.99 1.91 -7.26
C SER A 39 -16.40 0.92 -6.26
N THR A 40 -17.16 -0.10 -5.88
CA THR A 40 -16.74 -1.15 -4.94
C THR A 40 -15.56 -1.95 -5.48
N ALA A 41 -15.61 -2.38 -6.74
CA ALA A 41 -14.52 -3.15 -7.36
C ALA A 41 -13.20 -2.36 -7.42
N LEU A 42 -13.25 -1.08 -7.80
CA LEU A 42 -12.08 -0.21 -7.81
C LEU A 42 -11.53 0.04 -6.40
N ALA A 43 -12.40 0.18 -5.40
CA ALA A 43 -11.98 0.39 -4.01
C ALA A 43 -11.34 -0.88 -3.43
N ILE A 44 -11.86 -2.07 -3.76
CA ILE A 44 -11.28 -3.36 -3.38
C ILE A 44 -9.91 -3.56 -4.04
N ASP A 45 -9.76 -3.26 -5.32
CA ASP A 45 -8.47 -3.30 -6.03
C ASP A 45 -7.43 -2.36 -5.37
N GLY A 46 -7.87 -1.14 -5.04
CA GLY A 46 -7.07 -0.17 -4.30
C GLY A 46 -6.69 -0.64 -2.89
N LEU A 47 -7.60 -1.30 -2.18
CA LEU A 47 -7.37 -1.88 -0.84
C LEU A 47 -6.32 -2.99 -0.89
N PHE A 48 -6.44 -3.95 -1.81
CA PHE A 48 -5.47 -5.06 -1.92
C PHE A 48 -4.08 -4.56 -2.29
N SER A 49 -4.00 -3.60 -3.22
CA SER A 49 -2.73 -2.95 -3.55
C SER A 49 -2.13 -2.21 -2.34
N ALA A 50 -2.96 -1.55 -1.52
CA ALA A 50 -2.53 -0.85 -0.31
C ALA A 50 -2.06 -1.81 0.79
N GLU A 51 -2.74 -2.94 0.98
CA GLU A 51 -2.31 -4.00 1.91
C GLU A 51 -0.93 -4.53 1.53
N GLN A 52 -0.73 -4.84 0.26
CA GLN A 52 0.54 -5.36 -0.24
C GLN A 52 1.68 -4.34 -0.10
N ASN A 53 1.39 -3.06 -0.33
CA ASN A 53 2.31 -1.96 -0.09
C ASN A 53 2.65 -1.81 1.40
N LEU A 54 1.67 -1.91 2.28
CA LEU A 54 1.86 -1.86 3.73
C LEU A 54 2.72 -3.03 4.22
N ALA A 55 2.44 -4.26 3.76
CA ALA A 55 3.24 -5.44 4.07
C ALA A 55 4.69 -5.27 3.62
N SER A 56 4.89 -4.79 2.40
CA SER A 56 6.23 -4.51 1.86
C SER A 56 6.93 -3.40 2.64
N ALA A 57 6.21 -2.35 3.07
CA ALA A 57 6.75 -1.26 3.86
C ALA A 57 7.26 -1.71 5.24
N ILE A 58 6.63 -2.73 5.85
CA ILE A 58 7.08 -3.31 7.11
C ILE A 58 8.39 -4.08 6.91
N VAL A 59 8.46 -4.90 5.85
CA VAL A 59 9.68 -5.64 5.50
C VAL A 59 10.81 -4.68 5.15
N ILE A 60 10.57 -3.72 4.26
CA ILE A 60 11.61 -2.75 3.84
C ILE A 60 12.04 -1.88 5.01
N GLY A 61 11.09 -1.43 5.84
CA GLY A 61 11.37 -0.69 7.06
C GLY A 61 12.28 -1.45 8.03
N SER A 62 12.16 -2.78 8.11
CA SER A 62 13.05 -3.61 8.94
C SER A 62 14.47 -3.68 8.37
N ILE A 63 14.63 -3.73 7.04
CA ILE A 63 15.94 -3.60 6.37
C ILE A 63 16.57 -2.24 6.71
N THR A 64 15.78 -1.15 6.64
CA THR A 64 16.25 0.21 6.92
C THR A 64 16.69 0.37 8.38
N VAL A 65 15.95 -0.23 9.33
CA VAL A 65 16.36 -0.24 10.75
C VAL A 65 17.75 -0.86 10.88
N ASP A 66 18.00 -2.03 10.31
CA ASP A 66 19.32 -2.67 10.43
C ASP A 66 20.42 -1.92 9.67
N ALA A 67 20.13 -1.41 8.47
CA ALA A 67 21.09 -0.64 7.66
C ALA A 67 21.63 0.61 8.40
N THR A 68 20.78 1.20 9.25
CA THR A 68 21.09 2.39 10.05
C THR A 68 21.46 2.08 11.51
N LEU A 69 21.66 0.79 11.83
CA LEU A 69 21.96 0.32 13.19
C LEU A 69 20.91 0.77 14.21
N GLY A 70 19.64 0.84 13.79
CA GLY A 70 18.48 1.27 14.56
C GLY A 70 18.22 0.41 15.80
N SER A 71 17.65 1.05 16.83
CA SER A 71 17.22 0.39 18.06
C SER A 71 16.00 -0.49 17.80
N TYR A 72 15.96 -1.66 18.47
CA TYR A 72 14.80 -2.53 18.45
C TYR A 72 13.82 -2.24 19.60
N VAL A 73 14.23 -1.43 20.58
CA VAL A 73 13.39 -1.03 21.72
C VAL A 73 12.03 -0.45 21.29
N PRO A 74 11.92 0.37 20.22
CA PRO A 74 10.65 0.89 19.74
C PRO A 74 9.58 -0.15 19.39
N PHE A 75 9.96 -1.40 19.18
CA PHE A 75 9.07 -2.50 18.81
C PHE A 75 8.67 -3.37 20.02
N ASP A 76 9.15 -3.06 21.23
CA ASP A 76 8.84 -3.80 22.46
C ASP A 76 7.32 -3.85 22.71
N GLN A 77 6.81 -5.06 22.92
CA GLN A 77 5.38 -5.33 23.09
C GLN A 77 4.72 -4.42 24.13
N ARG A 78 5.40 -4.13 25.25
CA ARG A 78 4.85 -3.35 26.36
C ARG A 78 4.54 -1.90 25.97
N ILE A 79 5.32 -1.33 25.05
CA ILE A 79 5.09 0.04 24.52
C ILE A 79 3.77 0.11 23.77
N HIS A 80 3.39 -0.97 23.08
CA HIS A 80 2.20 -1.01 22.25
C HIS A 80 0.96 -1.39 23.06
N GLU A 81 1.10 -2.33 24.01
CA GLU A 81 0.04 -2.74 24.92
C GLU A 81 -0.49 -1.58 25.77
N VAL A 82 0.39 -0.72 26.28
CA VAL A 82 -0.05 0.45 27.08
C VAL A 82 -0.82 1.46 26.24
N ARG A 83 -0.54 1.55 24.93
CA ARG A 83 -1.22 2.49 24.00
C ARG A 83 -2.52 1.92 23.41
N ARG A 84 -2.69 0.60 23.36
CA ARG A 84 -3.96 -0.11 23.04
C ARG A 84 -4.51 0.11 21.63
N GLN A 85 -3.66 0.52 20.68
CA GLN A 85 -4.05 0.58 19.27
C GLN A 85 -3.78 -0.78 18.62
N SER A 86 -4.80 -1.34 17.97
CA SER A 86 -4.78 -2.70 17.41
C SER A 86 -3.73 -2.82 16.30
N GLY A 87 -3.87 -2.02 15.25
CA GLY A 87 -2.94 -2.00 14.13
C GLY A 87 -1.50 -1.74 14.58
N GLN A 88 -1.30 -0.82 15.53
CA GLN A 88 0.04 -0.56 16.09
C GLN A 88 0.65 -1.79 16.75
N SER A 89 -0.12 -2.52 17.55
CA SER A 89 0.36 -3.71 18.26
C SER A 89 0.69 -4.85 17.28
N ARG A 90 -0.13 -5.00 16.25
CA ARG A 90 0.05 -5.98 15.17
C ARG A 90 1.31 -5.69 14.36
N VAL A 91 1.48 -4.44 13.90
CA VAL A 91 2.68 -4.02 13.15
C VAL A 91 3.94 -4.19 13.99
N ALA A 92 3.92 -3.80 15.27
CA ALA A 92 5.06 -4.00 16.15
C ALA A 92 5.45 -5.48 16.30
N SER A 93 4.46 -6.37 16.36
CA SER A 93 4.70 -7.81 16.40
C SER A 93 5.41 -8.31 15.15
N LEU A 94 5.01 -7.83 13.98
CA LEU A 94 5.67 -8.17 12.71
C LEU A 94 7.13 -7.68 12.71
N TYR A 95 7.41 -6.46 13.18
CA TYR A 95 8.78 -5.98 13.33
C TYR A 95 9.62 -6.88 14.26
N ARG A 96 9.09 -7.28 15.43
CA ARG A 96 9.80 -8.21 16.32
C ARG A 96 10.10 -9.56 15.68
N THR A 97 9.21 -10.07 14.82
CA THR A 97 9.45 -11.30 14.06
C THR A 97 10.53 -11.11 12.99
N LEU A 98 10.58 -9.96 12.34
CA LEU A 98 11.57 -9.67 11.30
C LEU A 98 12.94 -9.28 11.87
N LEU A 99 12.98 -8.66 13.04
CA LEU A 99 14.14 -8.07 13.68
C LEU A 99 14.57 -8.90 14.90
N ASN A 100 15.12 -10.07 14.65
CA ASN A 100 15.75 -10.92 15.66
C ASN A 100 17.17 -11.33 15.23
N ASP A 101 18.04 -11.63 16.18
CA ASP A 101 19.36 -12.23 15.94
C ASP A 101 20.26 -11.50 14.91
N SER A 102 20.16 -10.16 14.82
CA SER A 102 20.97 -9.32 13.93
C SER A 102 22.33 -8.99 14.54
N GLN A 103 23.43 -9.32 13.84
CA GLN A 103 24.78 -8.90 14.25
C GLN A 103 24.96 -7.39 14.14
N LEU A 104 24.30 -6.75 13.16
CA LEU A 104 24.28 -5.30 13.02
C LEU A 104 23.72 -4.63 14.27
N ASN A 105 22.55 -5.08 14.72
CA ASN A 105 21.94 -4.56 15.95
C ASN A 105 22.83 -4.80 17.18
N GLN A 106 23.41 -5.99 17.32
CA GLN A 106 24.33 -6.32 18.43
C GLN A 106 25.59 -5.47 18.44
N SER A 107 26.14 -5.15 17.25
CA SER A 107 27.35 -4.31 17.12
C SER A 107 27.14 -2.89 17.67
N HIS A 108 25.88 -2.47 17.80
CA HIS A 108 25.48 -1.14 18.21
C HIS A 108 24.76 -1.13 19.58
N ALA A 109 24.85 -2.23 20.34
CA ALA A 109 24.19 -2.38 21.64
C ALA A 109 24.70 -1.39 22.71
N ASN A 110 25.96 -0.93 22.60
CA ASN A 110 26.60 0.03 23.51
C ASN A 110 26.84 1.39 22.84
N CYS A 111 25.86 1.89 22.08
CA CYS A 111 25.98 3.18 21.41
C CYS A 111 25.45 4.34 22.28
N ASP A 112 26.10 5.50 22.17
CA ASP A 112 25.70 6.76 22.82
C ASP A 112 24.46 7.41 22.16
N ARG A 113 23.99 6.88 21.02
CA ARG A 113 22.81 7.41 20.32
C ARG A 113 21.56 7.20 21.17
N VAL A 114 21.05 8.31 21.71
CA VAL A 114 19.95 8.29 22.69
C VAL A 114 18.61 7.89 22.06
N GLN A 115 18.29 8.41 20.86
CA GLN A 115 17.03 8.13 20.18
C GLN A 115 17.19 8.11 18.66
N ASP A 116 16.53 7.15 18.02
CA ASP A 116 16.39 7.13 16.57
C ASP A 116 15.38 8.19 16.07
N PRO A 117 15.54 8.66 14.83
CA PRO A 117 14.53 9.48 14.15
C PRO A 117 13.15 8.82 14.13
N TYR A 118 12.11 9.64 14.07
CA TYR A 118 10.72 9.15 14.10
C TYR A 118 10.38 8.24 12.92
N SER A 119 11.01 8.44 11.77
CA SER A 119 10.81 7.57 10.59
C SER A 119 11.20 6.10 10.86
N LEU A 120 12.09 5.84 11.84
CA LEU A 120 12.43 4.50 12.32
C LEU A 120 11.59 4.10 13.55
N ARG A 121 11.53 4.99 14.54
CA ARG A 121 10.96 4.68 15.86
C ARG A 121 9.44 4.65 15.88
N CYS A 122 8.79 5.43 15.04
CA CYS A 122 7.33 5.55 15.00
C CYS A 122 6.68 4.64 13.96
N GLN A 123 7.42 3.69 13.36
CA GLN A 123 6.88 2.80 12.34
C GLN A 123 5.66 2.01 12.82
N PRO A 124 5.62 1.41 14.02
CA PRO A 124 4.41 0.76 14.51
C PRO A 124 3.21 1.71 14.60
N GLN A 125 3.43 2.95 15.04
CA GLN A 125 2.38 3.93 15.26
C GLN A 125 1.77 4.37 13.93
N VAL A 126 2.62 4.69 12.95
CA VAL A 126 2.19 5.22 11.64
C VAL A 126 1.60 4.11 10.77
N LEU A 127 2.36 3.02 10.55
CA LEU A 127 1.88 1.90 9.73
C LEU A 127 0.73 1.14 10.42
N GLY A 128 0.69 1.15 11.76
CA GLY A 128 -0.43 0.61 12.51
C GLY A 128 -1.72 1.42 12.34
N ALA A 129 -1.62 2.76 12.33
CA ALA A 129 -2.77 3.59 12.00
C ALA A 129 -3.25 3.39 10.56
N CYS A 130 -2.31 3.20 9.61
CA CYS A 130 -2.65 2.83 8.23
C CYS A 130 -3.40 1.49 8.20
N LEU A 131 -2.91 0.49 8.95
CA LEU A 131 -3.55 -0.82 9.05
C LEU A 131 -4.98 -0.72 9.59
N ASP A 132 -5.21 0.04 10.65
CA ASP A 132 -6.55 0.23 11.22
C ASP A 132 -7.53 0.85 10.19
N GLN A 133 -7.06 1.75 9.31
CA GLN A 133 -7.87 2.29 8.20
C GLN A 133 -8.19 1.24 7.14
N LEU A 134 -7.22 0.41 6.75
CA LEU A 134 -7.43 -0.66 5.77
C LEU A 134 -8.38 -1.74 6.33
N ASP A 135 -8.24 -2.12 7.61
CA ASP A 135 -9.14 -3.04 8.31
C ASP A 135 -10.59 -2.51 8.32
N HIS A 136 -10.78 -1.21 8.56
CA HIS A 136 -12.09 -0.59 8.50
C HIS A 136 -12.67 -0.62 7.09
N GLY A 137 -11.86 -0.23 6.09
CA GLY A 137 -12.26 -0.26 4.68
C GLY A 137 -12.66 -1.65 4.20
N ALA A 138 -11.87 -2.68 4.55
CA ALA A 138 -12.14 -4.08 4.22
C ALA A 138 -13.52 -4.54 4.71
N LYS A 139 -13.90 -4.18 5.95
CA LYS A 139 -15.20 -4.56 6.54
C LYS A 139 -16.38 -3.94 5.79
N ILE A 140 -16.27 -2.67 5.40
CA ILE A 140 -17.32 -1.98 4.65
C ILE A 140 -17.41 -2.52 3.22
N LEU A 141 -16.27 -2.67 2.54
CA LEU A 141 -16.21 -3.17 1.17
C LEU A 141 -16.67 -4.63 1.08
N LEU A 142 -16.43 -5.46 2.10
CA LEU A 142 -16.95 -6.83 2.15
C LEU A 142 -18.49 -6.85 2.25
N ARG A 143 -19.09 -5.96 3.05
CA ARG A 143 -20.56 -5.83 3.11
C ARG A 143 -21.11 -5.36 1.77
N GLU A 144 -20.47 -4.35 1.18
CA GLU A 144 -20.90 -3.77 -0.09
C GLU A 144 -20.77 -4.75 -1.26
N ALA A 145 -19.70 -5.56 -1.29
CA ALA A 145 -19.50 -6.61 -2.29
C ALA A 145 -20.61 -7.67 -2.29
N ASN A 146 -21.31 -7.83 -1.15
CA ASN A 146 -22.43 -8.76 -0.98
C ASN A 146 -23.80 -8.05 -0.95
N ALA A 147 -23.86 -6.74 -1.21
CA ALA A 147 -25.08 -5.96 -1.08
C ALA A 147 -26.00 -6.08 -2.31
N VAL A 148 -27.30 -5.97 -2.07
CA VAL A 148 -28.29 -5.65 -3.12
C VAL A 148 -28.36 -4.13 -3.24
N SER A 149 -27.68 -3.59 -4.25
CA SER A 149 -27.52 -2.15 -4.46
C SER A 149 -28.36 -1.58 -5.61
N ASP A 150 -29.15 -2.41 -6.30
CA ASP A 150 -30.05 -1.94 -7.35
C ASP A 150 -31.36 -1.38 -6.76
N ASN A 151 -32.17 -0.75 -7.63
CA ASN A 151 -33.46 -0.18 -7.26
C ASN A 151 -34.41 -0.18 -8.48
N PRO A 152 -35.74 -0.39 -8.29
CA PRO A 152 -36.41 -0.74 -7.04
C PRO A 152 -36.15 -2.18 -6.61
N LEU A 153 -36.29 -2.45 -5.31
CA LEU A 153 -36.22 -3.80 -4.77
C LEU A 153 -37.55 -4.52 -4.98
N ILE A 154 -37.47 -5.79 -5.37
CA ILE A 154 -38.61 -6.69 -5.44
C ILE A 154 -38.57 -7.56 -4.18
N CYS A 155 -39.65 -7.58 -3.41
CA CYS A 155 -39.81 -8.41 -2.21
C CYS A 155 -40.70 -9.60 -2.56
N PRO A 156 -40.16 -10.77 -2.95
CA PRO A 156 -40.97 -11.86 -3.49
C PRO A 156 -41.94 -12.45 -2.46
N GLU A 157 -41.58 -12.39 -1.18
CA GLU A 157 -42.39 -12.91 -0.07
C GLU A 157 -43.68 -12.12 0.13
N THR A 158 -43.65 -10.80 -0.09
CA THR A 158 -44.81 -9.90 0.08
C THR A 158 -45.45 -9.49 -1.24
N GLY A 159 -44.73 -9.66 -2.36
CA GLY A 159 -45.11 -9.16 -3.68
C GLY A 159 -44.91 -7.64 -3.84
N GLU A 160 -44.30 -6.98 -2.87
CA GLU A 160 -44.10 -5.53 -2.88
C GLU A 160 -42.90 -5.13 -3.76
N VAL A 161 -43.01 -3.92 -4.32
CA VAL A 161 -41.91 -3.24 -5.02
C VAL A 161 -41.56 -2.00 -4.23
N LEU A 162 -40.37 -1.99 -3.64
CA LEU A 162 -39.91 -0.93 -2.74
C LEU A 162 -38.87 -0.06 -3.46
N SER A 163 -39.17 1.24 -3.59
CA SER A 163 -38.18 2.22 -4.06
C SER A 163 -37.41 2.78 -2.88
N GLY A 164 -36.09 2.58 -2.88
CA GLY A 164 -35.14 3.07 -1.88
C GLY A 164 -33.93 3.75 -2.54
N GLY A 165 -32.79 3.72 -1.85
CA GLY A 165 -31.57 4.44 -2.25
C GLY A 165 -30.28 3.63 -2.11
N ASN A 166 -30.34 2.29 -2.14
CA ASN A 166 -29.16 1.44 -1.93
C ASN A 166 -28.07 1.61 -3.01
N PHE A 167 -28.38 2.23 -4.15
CA PHE A 167 -27.41 2.59 -5.18
C PHE A 167 -26.49 3.75 -4.77
N HIS A 168 -26.79 4.47 -3.68
CA HIS A 168 -25.98 5.59 -3.22
C HIS A 168 -24.73 5.09 -2.50
N ALA A 169 -23.59 5.13 -3.20
CA ALA A 169 -22.32 4.54 -2.76
C ALA A 169 -21.54 5.38 -1.71
N GLU A 170 -22.21 6.08 -0.80
CA GLU A 170 -21.55 6.93 0.22
C GLU A 170 -20.57 6.15 1.11
N PRO A 171 -20.92 4.93 1.60
CA PRO A 171 -20.00 4.15 2.40
C PRO A 171 -18.72 3.81 1.64
N VAL A 172 -18.82 3.52 0.34
CA VAL A 172 -17.68 3.21 -0.53
C VAL A 172 -16.79 4.43 -0.74
N ALA A 173 -17.39 5.62 -0.94
CA ALA A 173 -16.65 6.86 -1.12
C ALA A 173 -15.79 7.19 0.11
N MET A 174 -16.39 7.15 1.30
CA MET A 174 -15.71 7.46 2.55
C MET A 174 -14.56 6.48 2.83
N VAL A 175 -14.76 5.17 2.62
CA VAL A 175 -13.67 4.20 2.85
C VAL A 175 -12.57 4.29 1.80
N ALA A 176 -12.90 4.62 0.55
CA ALA A 176 -11.88 4.90 -0.46
C ALA A 176 -11.04 6.12 -0.06
N ASP A 177 -11.67 7.18 0.47
CA ASP A 177 -10.95 8.34 0.99
C ASP A 177 -10.07 8.01 2.20
N ASN A 178 -10.52 7.14 3.10
CA ASN A 178 -9.73 6.64 4.22
C ASN A 178 -8.52 5.80 3.76
N ILE A 179 -8.69 4.94 2.76
CA ILE A 179 -7.60 4.13 2.18
C ILE A 179 -6.54 5.05 1.56
N ALA A 180 -6.95 6.15 0.93
CA ALA A 180 -6.00 7.12 0.38
C ALA A 180 -5.04 7.71 1.44
N LEU A 181 -5.55 7.99 2.65
CA LEU A 181 -4.73 8.45 3.77
C LEU A 181 -3.67 7.41 4.13
N ALA A 182 -4.07 6.13 4.21
CA ALA A 182 -3.16 5.03 4.52
C ALA A 182 -2.06 4.84 3.45
N ILE A 183 -2.41 4.95 2.17
CA ILE A 183 -1.45 4.87 1.06
C ILE A 183 -0.45 6.02 1.12
N SER A 184 -0.95 7.25 1.32
CA SER A 184 -0.12 8.45 1.38
C SER A 184 0.85 8.41 2.55
N GLU A 185 0.38 8.04 3.75
CA GLU A 185 1.24 7.99 4.94
C GLU A 185 2.25 6.84 4.90
N THR A 186 1.91 5.71 4.28
CA THR A 186 2.86 4.62 4.02
C THR A 186 4.02 5.10 3.13
N GLY A 187 3.71 5.81 2.04
CA GLY A 187 4.73 6.39 1.15
C GLY A 187 5.52 7.51 1.82
N SER A 188 4.85 8.41 2.55
CA SER A 188 5.48 9.51 3.30
C SER A 188 6.52 8.99 4.29
N LEU A 189 6.19 7.96 5.07
CA LEU A 189 7.11 7.38 6.05
C LEU A 189 8.32 6.71 5.38
N SER A 190 8.10 5.98 4.28
CA SER A 190 9.16 5.36 3.48
C SER A 190 10.10 6.41 2.89
N GLU A 191 9.57 7.48 2.33
CA GLU A 191 10.36 8.57 1.77
C GLU A 191 11.24 9.25 2.83
N ARG A 192 10.73 9.45 4.05
CA ARG A 192 11.55 9.95 5.17
C ARG A 192 12.66 8.99 5.59
N ARG A 193 12.46 7.68 5.46
CA ARG A 193 13.53 6.67 5.69
C ARG A 193 14.58 6.70 4.59
N ILE A 194 14.20 6.93 3.33
CA ILE A 194 15.15 7.17 2.22
C ILE A 194 16.00 8.41 2.53
N ALA A 195 15.36 9.54 2.86
CA ALA A 195 16.05 10.80 3.17
C ALA A 195 17.08 10.62 4.29
N MET A 196 16.73 9.82 5.31
CA MET A 196 17.62 9.48 6.41
C MET A 196 18.79 8.59 5.97
N LEU A 197 18.55 7.57 5.14
CA LEU A 197 19.58 6.64 4.65
C LEU A 197 20.69 7.36 3.86
N ILE A 198 20.33 8.36 3.06
CA ILE A 198 21.30 9.09 2.23
C ILE A 198 22.05 10.19 2.99
N ASP A 199 21.57 10.56 4.18
CA ASP A 199 22.19 11.56 5.04
C ASP A 199 23.24 10.90 5.94
N SER A 200 24.53 11.13 5.64
CA SER A 200 25.64 10.55 6.40
C SER A 200 25.71 11.03 7.85
N SER A 201 25.11 12.20 8.18
CA SER A 201 25.08 12.71 9.55
C SER A 201 24.10 11.95 10.45
N ILE A 202 23.16 11.21 9.86
CA ILE A 202 22.14 10.45 10.58
C ILE A 202 22.35 8.94 10.40
N SER A 203 22.59 8.49 9.17
CA SER A 203 22.70 7.07 8.84
C SER A 203 24.01 6.42 9.25
N GLU A 204 25.07 7.21 9.46
CA GLU A 204 26.46 6.75 9.61
C GLU A 204 26.94 5.88 8.42
N LEU A 205 26.28 6.02 7.26
CA LEU A 205 26.68 5.45 5.98
C LEU A 205 27.38 6.53 5.13
N PRO A 206 28.12 6.13 4.09
CA PRO A 206 28.60 7.08 3.09
C PRO A 206 27.46 7.93 2.51
N PRO A 207 27.66 9.23 2.29
CA PRO A 207 26.61 10.11 1.80
C PRO A 207 26.09 9.63 0.43
N PHE A 208 24.77 9.65 0.27
CA PHE A 208 24.07 9.12 -0.91
C PHE A 208 24.36 7.64 -1.22
N LEU A 209 24.89 6.88 -0.25
CA LEU A 209 25.17 5.45 -0.32
C LEU A 209 26.20 5.06 -1.40
N THR A 210 27.11 5.98 -1.76
CA THR A 210 28.26 5.72 -2.65
C THR A 210 29.58 5.81 -1.89
N THR A 211 30.55 4.99 -2.31
CA THR A 211 31.92 5.01 -1.77
C THR A 211 32.78 6.12 -2.37
N LYS A 212 32.35 6.78 -3.46
CA LYS A 212 33.07 7.86 -4.16
C LYS A 212 32.26 9.15 -4.22
N ALA A 213 31.76 9.58 -3.06
CA ALA A 213 30.95 10.80 -2.95
C ALA A 213 31.66 12.03 -3.54
N GLY A 214 30.91 12.84 -4.29
CA GLY A 214 31.42 14.02 -4.99
C GLY A 214 31.91 13.74 -6.42
N LEU A 215 32.25 12.49 -6.74
CA LEU A 215 32.41 12.01 -8.11
C LEU A 215 31.15 11.28 -8.60
N GLU A 216 30.60 10.42 -7.74
CA GLU A 216 29.35 9.69 -7.98
C GLU A 216 28.20 10.34 -7.21
N SER A 217 27.02 10.33 -7.82
CA SER A 217 25.78 10.87 -7.24
C SER A 217 25.01 9.85 -6.42
N GLY A 218 25.23 8.55 -6.67
CA GLY A 218 24.58 7.47 -5.92
C GLY A 218 23.06 7.60 -5.93
N PHE A 219 22.46 7.58 -4.74
CA PHE A 219 21.01 7.60 -4.57
C PHE A 219 20.38 9.00 -4.58
N MET A 220 21.15 10.05 -4.83
CA MET A 220 20.69 11.44 -4.75
C MET A 220 19.42 11.70 -5.59
N VAL A 221 19.43 11.35 -6.87
CA VAL A 221 18.30 11.61 -7.77
C VAL A 221 17.15 10.63 -7.57
N ALA A 222 17.44 9.39 -7.16
CA ALA A 222 16.38 8.44 -6.78
C ALA A 222 15.56 8.97 -5.59
N HIS A 223 16.20 9.60 -4.60
CA HIS A 223 15.48 10.26 -3.51
C HIS A 223 14.59 11.41 -4.00
N VAL A 224 15.05 12.21 -4.97
CA VAL A 224 14.21 13.26 -5.59
C VAL A 224 12.95 12.67 -6.22
N THR A 225 13.06 11.53 -6.92
CA THR A 225 11.90 10.80 -7.45
C THR A 225 10.94 10.38 -6.34
N ALA A 226 11.45 9.77 -5.26
CA ALA A 226 10.62 9.38 -4.12
C ALA A 226 9.90 10.59 -3.48
N ALA A 227 10.60 11.71 -3.32
CA ALA A 227 10.04 12.95 -2.77
C ALA A 227 8.92 13.53 -3.66
N ALA A 228 9.09 13.50 -4.99
CA ALA A 228 8.08 13.95 -5.94
C ALA A 228 6.80 13.11 -5.85
N LEU A 229 6.94 11.78 -5.85
CA LEU A 229 5.82 10.83 -5.75
C LEU A 229 5.10 10.95 -4.40
N ALA A 230 5.84 11.09 -3.29
CA ALA A 230 5.26 11.32 -1.97
C ALA A 230 4.47 12.64 -1.92
N SER A 231 4.97 13.67 -2.60
CA SER A 231 4.28 14.96 -2.67
C SER A 231 3.00 14.90 -3.51
N GLU A 232 2.99 14.17 -4.62
CA GLU A 232 1.81 14.00 -5.46
C GLU A 232 0.67 13.33 -4.71
N ASN A 233 0.98 12.31 -3.90
CA ASN A 233 -0.01 11.62 -3.06
C ASN A 233 -0.71 12.53 -2.06
N LYS A 234 -0.10 13.64 -1.63
CA LYS A 234 -0.73 14.62 -0.73
C LYS A 234 -1.93 15.28 -1.40
N SER A 235 -1.75 15.76 -2.63
CA SER A 235 -2.83 16.37 -3.41
C SER A 235 -3.89 15.35 -3.76
N LEU A 236 -3.47 14.14 -4.15
CA LEU A 236 -4.41 13.07 -4.46
C LEU A 236 -5.22 12.65 -3.24
N SER A 237 -4.75 12.83 -2.00
CA SER A 237 -5.45 12.47 -0.76
C SER A 237 -6.66 13.37 -0.42
N HIS A 238 -6.92 14.44 -1.16
CA HIS A 238 -8.10 15.27 -0.93
C HIS A 238 -9.39 14.41 -1.05
N PRO A 239 -10.30 14.45 -0.06
CA PRO A 239 -11.47 13.59 -0.06
C PRO A 239 -12.40 13.94 -1.21
N ALA A 240 -12.85 12.92 -1.93
CA ALA A 240 -13.83 13.06 -3.00
C ALA A 240 -15.25 12.95 -2.46
N SER A 241 -15.46 12.24 -1.35
CA SER A 241 -16.77 11.99 -0.74
C SER A 241 -17.42 13.24 -0.15
N VAL A 242 -16.71 14.36 -0.08
CA VAL A 242 -17.24 15.63 0.42
C VAL A 242 -17.77 16.54 -0.70
N ASP A 243 -17.65 16.10 -1.96
CA ASP A 243 -18.18 16.80 -3.13
C ASP A 243 -19.47 16.14 -3.62
N SER A 244 -20.39 16.95 -4.12
CA SER A 244 -21.67 16.53 -4.70
C SER A 244 -22.20 17.62 -5.63
N LEU A 245 -22.68 17.23 -6.81
CA LEU A 245 -23.29 18.13 -7.78
C LEU A 245 -24.63 17.55 -8.25
N PRO A 246 -25.72 18.34 -8.25
CA PRO A 246 -27.02 17.83 -8.61
C PRO A 246 -27.09 17.49 -10.10
N THR A 247 -27.68 16.33 -10.42
CA THR A 247 -27.93 15.87 -11.79
C THR A 247 -29.43 15.69 -12.04
N SER A 248 -29.80 15.46 -13.30
CA SER A 248 -31.17 15.10 -13.67
C SER A 248 -32.24 16.10 -13.17
N ALA A 249 -31.99 17.40 -13.35
CA ALA A 249 -32.86 18.49 -12.91
C ALA A 249 -33.19 18.48 -11.39
N ASN A 250 -32.16 18.20 -10.56
CA ASN A 250 -32.24 18.07 -9.10
C ASN A 250 -33.02 16.84 -8.61
N GLN A 251 -33.31 15.87 -9.49
CA GLN A 251 -33.84 14.57 -9.03
C GLN A 251 -32.76 13.74 -8.33
N GLU A 252 -31.51 13.90 -8.76
CA GLU A 252 -30.30 13.33 -8.15
C GLU A 252 -29.55 14.50 -7.51
N ASP A 253 -30.05 15.02 -6.40
CA ASP A 253 -29.55 16.24 -5.74
C ASP A 253 -28.35 16.00 -4.81
N HIS A 254 -28.06 14.73 -4.49
CA HIS A 254 -26.89 14.32 -3.73
C HIS A 254 -26.27 13.04 -4.31
N VAL A 255 -24.94 13.02 -4.47
CA VAL A 255 -24.16 11.87 -4.97
C VAL A 255 -22.88 11.71 -4.16
N SER A 256 -22.26 10.52 -4.18
CA SER A 256 -21.12 10.20 -3.32
C SER A 256 -19.73 10.40 -3.93
N MET A 257 -19.63 10.57 -5.25
CA MET A 257 -18.36 10.56 -5.99
C MET A 257 -17.49 9.29 -5.80
N ALA A 258 -18.06 8.18 -5.31
CA ALA A 258 -17.32 6.98 -4.94
C ALA A 258 -16.42 6.42 -6.05
N THR A 259 -16.84 6.50 -7.31
CA THR A 259 -16.02 6.01 -8.43
C THR A 259 -14.72 6.79 -8.56
N PHE A 260 -14.73 8.10 -8.36
CA PHE A 260 -13.51 8.90 -8.39
C PHE A 260 -12.65 8.64 -7.15
N ALA A 261 -13.28 8.60 -5.96
CA ALA A 261 -12.62 8.26 -4.70
C ALA A 261 -11.86 6.93 -4.78
N ALA A 262 -12.47 5.92 -5.40
CA ALA A 262 -11.87 4.60 -5.58
C ALA A 262 -10.80 4.57 -6.69
N ARG A 263 -11.08 5.16 -7.85
CA ARG A 263 -10.18 5.12 -9.02
C ARG A 263 -8.81 5.75 -8.73
N ARG A 264 -8.76 6.83 -7.93
CA ARG A 264 -7.49 7.52 -7.62
C ARG A 264 -6.52 6.67 -6.80
N LEU A 265 -7.02 5.67 -6.07
CA LEU A 265 -6.19 4.79 -5.23
C LEU A 265 -5.15 4.01 -6.03
N ARG A 266 -5.46 3.66 -7.28
CA ARG A 266 -4.51 2.95 -8.16
C ARG A 266 -3.23 3.76 -8.38
N ALA A 267 -3.37 5.01 -8.85
CA ALA A 267 -2.22 5.89 -9.07
C ALA A 267 -1.46 6.16 -7.77
N MET A 268 -2.17 6.35 -6.66
CA MET A 268 -1.53 6.54 -5.35
C MET A 268 -0.71 5.32 -4.91
N ASN A 269 -1.24 4.11 -5.14
CA ASN A 269 -0.53 2.87 -4.84
C ASN A 269 0.70 2.68 -5.75
N GLU A 270 0.59 2.99 -7.03
CA GLU A 270 1.73 2.97 -7.98
C GLU A 270 2.84 3.95 -7.54
N ASN A 271 2.46 5.15 -7.08
CA ASN A 271 3.39 6.11 -6.49
C ASN A 271 4.08 5.54 -5.24
N THR A 272 3.31 5.00 -4.29
CA THR A 272 3.85 4.40 -3.05
C THR A 272 4.73 3.18 -3.33
N GLN A 273 4.40 2.35 -4.34
CA GLN A 273 5.23 1.23 -4.77
C GLN A 273 6.62 1.66 -5.22
N ASN A 274 6.69 2.71 -6.03
CA ASN A 274 7.97 3.24 -6.51
C ASN A 274 8.79 3.88 -5.38
N ILE A 275 8.14 4.55 -4.43
CA ILE A 275 8.81 5.06 -3.22
C ILE A 275 9.42 3.88 -2.43
N LEU A 276 8.63 2.83 -2.18
CA LEU A 276 9.10 1.63 -1.48
C LEU A 276 10.22 0.92 -2.24
N ALA A 277 10.16 0.87 -3.57
CA ALA A 277 11.21 0.29 -4.41
C ALA A 277 12.55 1.02 -4.23
N ILE A 278 12.51 2.36 -4.20
CA ILE A 278 13.70 3.18 -3.95
C ILE A 278 14.24 2.94 -2.53
N GLU A 279 13.37 2.85 -1.53
CA GLU A 279 13.80 2.51 -0.17
C GLU A 279 14.42 1.12 -0.10
N TYR A 280 13.83 0.13 -0.77
CA TYR A 280 14.34 -1.22 -0.78
C TYR A 280 15.74 -1.32 -1.40
N LEU A 281 15.97 -0.60 -2.50
CA LEU A 281 17.29 -0.44 -3.11
C LEU A 281 18.28 0.23 -2.14
N ALA A 282 17.87 1.33 -1.50
CA ALA A 282 18.71 2.13 -0.62
C ALA A 282 19.08 1.36 0.67
N ALA A 283 18.09 0.76 1.33
CA ALA A 283 18.30 -0.01 2.55
C ALA A 283 19.19 -1.23 2.28
N SER A 284 18.96 -1.94 1.18
CA SER A 284 19.80 -3.08 0.79
C SER A 284 21.22 -2.68 0.44
N GLN A 285 21.42 -1.50 -0.16
CA GLN A 285 22.76 -0.92 -0.35
C GLN A 285 23.41 -0.57 0.99
N GLY A 286 22.64 -0.02 1.93
CA GLY A 286 23.10 0.23 3.29
C GLY A 286 23.60 -1.05 3.97
N ILE A 287 22.88 -2.16 3.87
CA ILE A 287 23.33 -3.48 4.37
C ILE A 287 24.64 -3.92 3.70
N SER A 288 24.75 -3.78 2.37
CA SER A 288 26.00 -4.09 1.64
C SER A 288 27.20 -3.27 2.16
N LEU A 289 27.00 -2.00 2.49
CA LEU A 289 28.04 -1.11 3.02
C LEU A 289 28.43 -1.42 4.48
N ARG A 290 27.64 -2.26 5.18
CA ARG A 290 27.91 -2.70 6.56
C ARG A 290 28.58 -4.07 6.64
N ARG A 291 28.86 -4.72 5.50
CA ARG A 291 29.56 -6.01 5.48
C ARG A 291 30.95 -5.90 6.13
N PRO A 292 31.42 -6.95 6.84
CA PRO A 292 30.93 -8.34 6.82
C PRO A 292 29.80 -8.66 7.82
N LEU A 293 29.29 -7.70 8.60
CA LEU A 293 28.21 -7.95 9.54
C LEU A 293 26.92 -8.37 8.82
N THR A 294 26.14 -9.24 9.46
CA THR A 294 24.86 -9.72 8.94
C THR A 294 23.67 -9.25 9.78
N SER A 295 22.53 -9.11 9.12
CA SER A 295 21.23 -8.84 9.72
C SER A 295 20.54 -10.14 10.14
N SER A 296 19.26 -10.07 10.54
CA SER A 296 18.40 -11.21 10.78
C SER A 296 18.23 -12.08 9.53
N SER A 297 17.87 -13.34 9.72
CA SER A 297 17.63 -14.27 8.60
C SER A 297 16.54 -13.78 7.63
N CYS A 298 15.48 -13.13 8.13
CA CYS A 298 14.40 -12.58 7.34
C CYS A 298 14.86 -11.40 6.47
N VAL A 299 15.61 -10.46 7.06
CA VAL A 299 16.16 -9.30 6.33
C VAL A 299 17.19 -9.76 5.29
N GLU A 300 18.09 -10.68 5.63
CA GLU A 300 19.05 -11.24 4.68
C GLU A 300 18.36 -11.95 3.51
N THR A 301 17.24 -12.63 3.77
CA THR A 301 16.42 -13.25 2.72
C THR A 301 15.81 -12.20 1.80
N ALA A 302 15.29 -11.10 2.34
CA ALA A 302 14.81 -9.97 1.54
C ALA A 302 15.94 -9.40 0.69
N VAL A 303 17.05 -8.96 1.30
CA VAL A 303 18.21 -8.40 0.58
C VAL A 303 18.70 -9.35 -0.52
N LYS A 304 18.82 -10.65 -0.24
CA LYS A 304 19.20 -11.66 -1.23
C LYS A 304 18.24 -11.70 -2.42
N ARG A 305 16.93 -11.62 -2.17
CA ARG A 305 15.91 -11.61 -3.23
C ARG A 305 16.07 -10.40 -4.15
N LEU A 306 16.37 -9.21 -3.62
CA LEU A 306 16.72 -8.05 -4.45
C LEU A 306 17.98 -8.34 -5.27
N ARG A 307 19.04 -8.83 -4.63
CA ARG A 307 20.35 -9.05 -5.25
C ARG A 307 20.36 -10.14 -6.32
N GLN A 308 19.37 -11.02 -6.35
CA GLN A 308 19.17 -11.96 -7.44
C GLN A 308 18.78 -11.28 -8.77
N GLN A 309 18.19 -10.08 -8.71
CA GLN A 309 17.73 -9.34 -9.89
C GLN A 309 18.55 -8.06 -10.13
N ILE A 310 19.01 -7.41 -9.07
CA ILE A 310 19.65 -6.09 -9.12
C ILE A 310 21.00 -6.15 -8.38
N PRO A 311 22.14 -6.00 -9.07
CA PRO A 311 23.45 -6.02 -8.43
C PRO A 311 23.64 -4.82 -7.50
N GLU A 312 24.63 -4.91 -6.61
CA GLU A 312 25.04 -3.80 -5.75
C GLU A 312 25.38 -2.55 -6.57
N TYR A 313 25.18 -1.37 -5.97
CA TYR A 313 25.48 -0.10 -6.62
C TYR A 313 26.94 0.26 -6.34
N GLN A 314 27.82 -0.04 -7.29
CA GLN A 314 29.28 0.17 -7.16
C GLN A 314 29.78 1.47 -7.81
N GLU A 315 29.10 1.88 -8.88
CA GLU A 315 29.38 3.09 -9.65
C GLU A 315 28.08 3.61 -10.25
N ASP A 316 28.08 4.87 -10.69
CA ASP A 316 26.88 5.48 -11.25
C ASP A 316 26.40 4.77 -12.52
N ARG A 317 25.11 4.44 -12.54
CA ARG A 317 24.45 3.80 -13.68
C ARG A 317 23.06 4.34 -13.88
N VAL A 318 22.48 4.03 -15.05
CA VAL A 318 21.07 4.35 -15.33
C VAL A 318 20.20 3.64 -14.30
N PHE A 319 19.46 4.41 -13.50
CA PHE A 319 18.89 3.89 -12.26
C PHE A 319 17.42 3.46 -12.36
N TYR A 320 16.67 4.01 -13.31
CA TYR A 320 15.24 3.68 -13.48
C TYR A 320 14.97 2.17 -13.70
N PRO A 321 15.80 1.37 -14.40
CA PRO A 321 15.54 -0.07 -14.58
C PRO A 321 15.61 -0.84 -13.25
N ASP A 322 16.47 -0.40 -12.33
CA ASP A 322 16.57 -0.99 -11.00
C ASP A 322 15.31 -0.66 -10.18
N ILE A 323 14.80 0.57 -10.30
CA ILE A 323 13.55 1.01 -9.65
C ILE A 323 12.36 0.21 -10.19
N ASP A 324 12.21 0.10 -11.52
CA ASP A 324 11.14 -0.66 -12.17
C ASP A 324 11.17 -2.13 -11.75
N THR A 325 12.37 -2.72 -11.70
CA THR A 325 12.56 -4.12 -11.29
C THR A 325 12.19 -4.31 -9.81
N ALA A 326 12.64 -3.42 -8.91
CA ALA A 326 12.30 -3.49 -7.50
C ALA A 326 10.79 -3.24 -7.25
N SER A 327 10.20 -2.32 -7.99
CA SER A 327 8.76 -2.02 -7.98
C SER A 327 7.94 -3.23 -8.40
N SER A 328 8.38 -3.95 -9.45
CA SER A 328 7.78 -5.22 -9.87
C SER A 328 7.86 -6.31 -8.79
N LEU A 329 8.98 -6.44 -8.07
CA LEU A 329 9.07 -7.39 -6.95
C LEU A 329 8.03 -7.09 -5.85
N ILE A 330 7.81 -5.80 -5.58
CA ILE A 330 6.81 -5.34 -4.62
C ILE A 330 5.40 -5.60 -5.15
N SER A 331 5.10 -5.24 -6.40
CA SER A 331 3.76 -5.37 -7.02
C SER A 331 3.32 -6.82 -7.25
N HIS A 332 4.26 -7.76 -7.32
CA HIS A 332 3.96 -9.21 -7.36
C HIS A 332 3.92 -9.86 -5.97
N GLY A 333 3.89 -9.05 -4.90
CA GLY A 333 3.72 -9.51 -3.53
C GLY A 333 4.91 -10.28 -2.98
N GLN A 334 6.08 -10.26 -3.65
CA GLN A 334 7.18 -11.12 -3.25
C GLN A 334 7.63 -10.79 -1.83
N LEU A 335 7.79 -9.52 -1.46
CA LEU A 335 8.16 -9.15 -0.09
C LEU A 335 7.10 -9.48 0.95
N ALA A 336 5.82 -9.31 0.62
CA ALA A 336 4.71 -9.62 1.53
C ALA A 336 4.72 -11.09 1.99
N THR A 337 5.20 -12.02 1.16
CA THR A 337 5.37 -13.45 1.54
C THR A 337 6.37 -13.71 2.65
N LEU A 338 7.20 -12.72 3.03
CA LEU A 338 8.17 -12.85 4.13
C LEU A 338 7.53 -12.58 5.50
N LEU A 339 6.31 -12.04 5.52
CA LEU A 339 5.56 -11.88 6.76
C LEU A 339 4.89 -13.22 7.14
N PRO A 340 4.84 -13.57 8.44
CA PRO A 340 4.20 -14.80 8.90
C PRO A 340 2.68 -14.81 8.67
N THR A 341 2.06 -13.62 8.63
CA THR A 341 0.62 -13.41 8.39
C THR A 341 0.46 -12.12 7.61
N GLN A 342 -0.48 -12.06 6.64
CA GLN A 342 -0.74 -10.79 5.95
C GLN A 342 -1.43 -9.79 6.89
N PRO A 343 -1.25 -8.47 6.66
CA PRO A 343 -1.87 -7.46 7.50
C PRO A 343 -3.40 -7.50 7.54
N LEU A 344 -4.15 -7.95 6.53
CA LEU A 344 -5.61 -8.05 6.63
C LEU A 344 -6.15 -9.45 6.97
N ASP A 345 -5.31 -10.50 6.94
CA ASP A 345 -5.72 -11.90 7.17
C ASP A 345 -6.34 -12.16 8.55
N THR A 346 -6.08 -11.32 9.56
CA THR A 346 -6.61 -11.53 10.92
C THR A 346 -7.98 -10.88 11.16
N ALA A 347 -8.63 -10.33 10.13
CA ALA A 347 -9.94 -9.68 10.26
C ALA A 347 -11.12 -10.68 10.25
N VAL A 348 -10.86 -11.99 10.10
CA VAL A 348 -11.91 -13.03 10.00
C VAL A 348 -12.53 -13.39 11.36
N ASP A 349 -11.94 -12.97 12.48
CA ASP A 349 -12.54 -13.11 13.81
C ASP A 349 -13.40 -11.88 14.16
N ALA A 350 -14.49 -11.68 13.43
CA ALA A 350 -15.60 -10.83 13.86
C ALA A 350 -16.91 -11.55 13.52
N SER A 351 -17.27 -12.46 14.43
CA SER A 351 -18.58 -13.10 14.55
C SER A 351 -19.73 -12.10 14.57
#